data_AF-A0A6L9W5U7-F1
#
_entry.id   AF-A0A6L9W5U7-F1
#
_cell.length_a   1.000
_cell.length_b   1.000
_cell.length_c   1.000
_cell.angle_alpha   90.00
_cell.angle_beta   90.00
_cell.angle_gamma   90.00
#
_symmetry.space_group_name_H-M   'P 1'
#
loop_
_entity.id
_entity.type
_entity.pdbx_description
1 polymer ?
#
loop_
_entity_poly.entity_id
_entity_poly.type
_entity_poly.pdbx_seq_one_letter_code
_entity_poly.pdbx_strand_id
1 'polypeptide(L)'
;MLAYGGGVGDVFKALADPTRRAILDELQERSGQTLFELISRLVSRHGLTSSRQAVSQHLEVLEAAGLVRTRREGRYKFHELDTAPLRAITDRWRL
;
A
#
# COMPACT_ATOMS: atom_id res chain seq x y z
N MET A 1 11.90 -14.40 14.71
CA MET A 1 10.59 -13.81 15.06
C MET A 1 9.81 -13.69 13.76
N LEU A 2 9.12 -14.77 13.37
CA LEU A 2 8.42 -14.84 12.09
C LEU A 2 7.15 -14.00 12.22
N ALA A 3 7.04 -12.92 11.44
CA ALA A 3 5.77 -12.26 11.27
C ALA A 3 4.83 -13.26 10.57
N TYR A 4 3.84 -13.77 11.29
CA TYR A 4 2.60 -14.27 10.67
C TYR A 4 1.89 -13.06 10.04
N GLY A 5 2.46 -12.50 8.98
CA GLY A 5 1.98 -11.31 8.32
C GLY A 5 1.13 -11.70 7.12
N GLY A 6 -0.19 -11.50 7.26
CA GLY A 6 -1.12 -11.44 6.14
C GLY A 6 -1.72 -12.79 5.74
N GLY A 7 -2.73 -13.24 6.47
CA GLY A 7 -3.65 -14.22 5.90
C GLY A 7 -4.40 -13.60 4.71
N VAL A 8 -4.96 -14.42 3.81
CA VAL A 8 -5.80 -13.96 2.69
C VAL A 8 -6.92 -13.00 3.16
N GLY A 9 -7.44 -13.19 4.39
CA GLY A 9 -8.42 -12.29 5.00
C GLY A 9 -7.90 -10.86 5.25
N ASP A 10 -6.62 -10.69 5.55
CA ASP A 10 -6.01 -9.38 5.80
C ASP A 10 -5.88 -8.58 4.50
N VAL A 11 -5.61 -9.26 3.37
CA VAL A 11 -5.52 -8.65 2.04
C VAL A 11 -6.87 -8.05 1.63
N PHE A 12 -7.95 -8.81 1.72
CA PHE A 12 -9.28 -8.30 1.35
C PHE A 12 -9.76 -7.20 2.28
N LYS A 13 -9.49 -7.31 3.59
CA LYS A 13 -9.79 -6.24 4.56
C LYS A 13 -8.98 -4.97 4.25
N ALA A 14 -7.73 -5.11 3.84
CA ALA A 14 -6.91 -3.98 3.40
C ALA A 14 -7.47 -3.35 2.11
N LEU A 15 -7.95 -4.13 1.14
CA LEU A 15 -8.53 -3.60 -0.10
C LEU A 15 -9.93 -2.99 0.03
N ALA A 16 -10.66 -3.30 1.11
CA ALA A 16 -12.04 -2.83 1.29
C ALA A 16 -12.18 -1.30 1.44
N ASP A 17 -11.09 -0.59 1.73
CA ASP A 17 -11.08 0.85 1.94
C ASP A 17 -10.68 1.61 0.65
N PRO A 18 -11.47 2.62 0.23
CA PRO A 18 -11.20 3.34 -1.01
C PRO A 18 -9.91 4.18 -0.96
N THR A 19 -9.52 4.71 0.20
CA THR A 19 -8.26 5.46 0.36
C THR A 19 -7.06 4.53 0.24
N ARG A 20 -7.15 3.32 0.80
CA ARG A 20 -6.11 2.29 0.62
C ARG A 20 -5.97 1.87 -0.85
N ARG A 21 -7.08 1.70 -1.58
CA ARG A 21 -7.02 1.44 -3.03
C ARG A 21 -6.40 2.60 -3.82
N ALA A 22 -6.77 3.85 -3.52
CA ALA A 22 -6.16 5.02 -4.17
C ALA A 22 -4.64 5.11 -3.91
N ILE A 23 -4.17 4.76 -2.70
CA ILE A 23 -2.75 4.66 -2.40
C ILE A 23 -2.07 3.60 -3.30
N LEU A 24 -2.67 2.43 -3.43
CA LEU A 24 -2.13 1.36 -4.28
C LEU A 24 -2.14 1.74 -5.76
N ASP A 25 -3.18 2.44 -6.23
CA ASP A 25 -3.27 2.96 -7.61
C ASP A 25 -2.14 3.96 -7.90
N GLU A 26 -1.84 4.87 -6.96
CA GLU A 26 -0.71 5.80 -7.12
C GLU A 26 0.64 5.08 -7.13
N LEU A 27 0.83 4.08 -6.25
CA LEU A 27 2.06 3.28 -6.21
C LEU A 27 2.22 2.36 -7.44
N GLN A 28 1.11 1.92 -8.04
CA GLN A 28 1.08 1.18 -9.30
C GLN A 28 1.50 2.07 -10.47
N GLU A 29 1.02 3.32 -10.50
CA GLU A 29 1.39 4.30 -11.52
C GLU A 29 2.84 4.76 -11.37
N ARG A 30 3.28 5.03 -10.14
CA ARG A 30 4.65 5.43 -9.83
C ARG A 30 5.15 4.70 -8.59
N SER A 31 5.98 3.70 -8.80
CA SER A 31 6.64 3.01 -7.70
C SER A 31 7.72 3.88 -7.02
N GLY A 32 8.09 3.52 -5.80
CA GLY A 32 9.24 4.08 -5.10
C GLY A 32 9.01 5.53 -4.65
N GLN A 33 7.89 5.78 -3.97
CA GLN A 33 7.52 7.13 -3.51
C GLN A 33 7.76 7.33 -2.02
N THR A 34 8.24 8.51 -1.65
CA THR A 34 8.20 8.95 -0.25
C THR A 34 6.76 9.24 0.19
N LEU A 35 6.51 9.23 1.49
CA LEU A 35 5.20 9.61 2.05
C LEU A 35 4.75 11.01 1.59
N PHE A 36 5.69 11.95 1.49
CA PHE A 36 5.38 13.30 1.03
C PHE A 36 4.93 13.31 -0.44
N GLU A 37 5.68 12.68 -1.33
CA GLU A 37 5.31 12.59 -2.75
C GLU A 37 3.96 11.89 -2.96
N LEU A 38 3.70 10.82 -2.19
CA LEU A 38 2.44 10.10 -2.25
C LEU A 38 1.26 11.00 -1.85
N ILE A 39 1.36 11.72 -0.72
CA ILE A 39 0.32 12.66 -0.28
C ILE A 39 0.09 13.73 -1.34
N SER A 40 1.15 14.33 -1.89
CA SER A 40 1.02 15.34 -2.94
C SER A 40 0.23 14.82 -4.15
N ARG A 41 0.51 13.58 -4.60
CA ARG A 41 -0.22 12.99 -5.72
C ARG A 41 -1.65 12.62 -5.38
N LEU A 42 -1.92 12.10 -4.19
CA LEU A 42 -3.28 11.81 -3.72
C LEU A 42 -4.16 13.06 -3.72
N VAL A 43 -3.62 14.20 -3.26
CA VAL A 43 -4.33 15.48 -3.31
C VAL A 43 -4.56 15.91 -4.77
N SER A 44 -3.52 15.90 -5.61
CA SER A 44 -3.61 16.41 -6.97
C SER A 44 -4.44 15.53 -7.93
N ARG A 45 -4.44 14.21 -7.75
CA ARG A 45 -5.07 13.25 -8.70
C ARG A 45 -6.39 12.69 -8.21
N HIS A 46 -6.57 12.57 -6.90
CA HIS A 46 -7.77 11.98 -6.30
C HIS A 46 -8.59 12.98 -5.48
N GLY A 47 -8.15 14.24 -5.34
CA GLY A 47 -8.81 15.22 -4.47
C GLY A 47 -8.81 14.84 -2.99
N LEU A 48 -7.98 13.88 -2.59
CA LEU A 48 -7.96 13.31 -1.25
C LEU A 48 -7.15 14.19 -0.31
N THR A 49 -7.84 14.91 0.58
CA THR A 49 -7.24 15.75 1.63
C THR A 49 -7.14 15.00 2.95
N SER A 50 -6.36 13.92 2.97
CA SER A 50 -6.05 13.17 4.20
C SER A 50 -4.84 13.75 4.92
N SER A 51 -4.85 13.72 6.25
CA SER A 51 -3.68 14.11 7.04
C SER A 51 -2.52 13.14 6.80
N ARG A 52 -1.28 13.62 6.99
CA ARG A 52 -0.08 12.77 6.90
C ARG A 52 -0.17 11.55 7.82
N GLN A 53 -0.74 11.72 9.02
CA GLN A 53 -0.92 10.64 9.97
C GLN A 53 -1.92 9.59 9.46
N ALA A 54 -3.04 10.01 8.88
CA ALA A 54 -4.02 9.10 8.31
C ALA A 54 -3.41 8.27 7.16
N VAL A 55 -2.67 8.91 6.25
CA VAL A 55 -1.99 8.19 5.16
C VAL A 55 -0.92 7.23 5.70
N SER A 56 -0.19 7.59 6.75
CA SER A 56 0.76 6.69 7.43
C SER A 56 0.07 5.45 7.98
N GLN A 57 -1.07 5.61 8.66
CA GLN A 57 -1.83 4.47 9.21
C GLN A 57 -2.35 3.55 8.10
N HIS A 58 -2.81 4.12 6.99
CA HIS A 58 -3.20 3.32 5.82
C HIS A 58 -2.03 2.52 5.25
N LEU A 59 -0.83 3.12 5.16
CA LEU A 59 0.38 2.42 4.71
C LEU A 59 0.78 1.31 5.68
N GLU A 60 0.64 1.49 6.99
CA GLU A 60 0.90 0.44 7.98
C GLU A 60 -0.01 -0.77 7.80
N VAL A 61 -1.30 -0.54 7.54
CA VAL A 61 -2.26 -1.63 7.24
C VAL A 61 -1.90 -2.34 5.93
N LEU A 62 -1.51 -1.58 4.90
CA LEU A 62 -1.09 -2.15 3.62
C LEU A 62 0.22 -2.94 3.72
N GLU A 63 1.18 -2.46 4.51
CA GLU A 63 2.46 -3.13 4.80
C GLU A 63 2.21 -4.42 5.59
N ALA A 64 1.32 -4.39 6.59
CA ALA A 64 0.93 -5.59 7.35
C ALA A 64 0.21 -6.64 6.49
N ALA A 65 -0.56 -6.21 5.48
CA ALA A 65 -1.21 -7.09 4.51
C ALA A 65 -0.27 -7.55 3.38
N GLY A 66 0.99 -7.10 3.36
CA GLY A 66 1.96 -7.42 2.32
C GLY A 66 1.70 -6.76 0.97
N LEU A 67 0.79 -5.78 0.90
CA LEU A 67 0.45 -5.06 -0.33
C LEU A 67 1.39 -3.88 -0.60
N VAL A 68 2.15 -3.45 0.41
CA VAL A 68 3.17 -2.41 0.27
C VAL A 68 4.46 -2.91 0.89
N ARG A 69 5.56 -2.78 0.16
CA ARG A 69 6.91 -2.94 0.68
C ARG A 69 7.57 -1.59 0.86
N THR A 70 8.50 -1.52 1.79
CA THR A 70 9.20 -0.29 2.10
C THR A 70 10.70 -0.48 2.07
N ARG A 71 11.41 0.50 1.49
CA ARG A 71 12.88 0.53 1.48
C ARG A 71 13.37 1.87 2.03
N ARG A 72 14.53 1.85 2.68
CA ARG A 72 15.17 3.07 3.19
C ARG A 72 16.40 3.39 2.37
N GLU A 73 16.50 4.62 1.90
CA GLU A 73 17.71 5.16 1.28
C GLU A 73 18.05 6.49 1.93
N GLY A 74 19.18 6.50 2.65
CA GLY A 74 19.56 7.61 3.52
C GLY A 74 18.47 7.93 4.54
N ARG A 75 17.96 9.16 4.51
CA ARG A 75 16.90 9.65 5.41
C ARG A 75 15.47 9.36 4.93
N TYR A 76 15.31 8.81 3.74
CA TYR A 76 14.00 8.66 3.10
C TYR A 76 13.49 7.23 3.22
N LYS A 77 12.18 7.09 3.50
CA LYS A 77 11.43 5.83 3.43
C LYS A 77 10.60 5.88 2.15
N PHE A 78 10.85 4.94 1.25
CA PHE A 78 10.13 4.76 0.00
C PHE A 78 9.14 3.61 0.13
N HIS A 79 8.00 3.76 -0.53
CA HIS A 79 6.90 2.80 -0.53
C HIS A 79 6.71 2.31 -1.96
N GLU A 80 6.48 1.01 -2.10
CA GLU A 80 6.33 0.33 -3.37
C GLU A 80 5.18 -0.68 -3.26
N LEU A 81 4.36 -0.78 -4.30
CA LEU A 81 3.33 -1.80 -4.39
C LEU A 81 3.95 -3.20 -4.44
N ASP A 82 3.38 -4.14 -3.70
CA ASP A 82 3.66 -5.57 -3.85
C ASP A 82 2.36 -6.33 -4.16
N THR A 83 2.30 -6.90 -5.36
CA THR A 83 1.15 -7.66 -5.84
C THR A 83 1.28 -9.16 -5.58
N ALA A 84 2.37 -9.62 -4.95
CA ALA A 84 2.58 -11.04 -4.66
C ALA A 84 1.42 -11.67 -3.86
N PRO A 85 0.84 -11.02 -2.83
CA PRO A 85 -0.31 -11.58 -2.11
C PRO A 85 -1.55 -11.76 -3.00
N LEU A 86 -1.75 -10.88 -3.99
CA LEU A 86 -2.88 -10.96 -4.92
C LEU A 86 -2.67 -12.09 -5.93
N ARG A 87 -1.47 -12.21 -6.49
CA ARG A 87 -1.12 -13.31 -7.41
C ARG A 87 -1.33 -14.67 -6.77
N ALA A 88 -0.94 -14.84 -5.51
CA ALA A 88 -1.16 -16.10 -4.79
C ALA A 88 -2.66 -16.49 -4.69
N ILE A 89 -3.56 -15.50 -4.59
CA ILE A 89 -5.01 -15.73 -4.58
C ILE A 89 -5.49 -16.11 -5.99
N THR A 90 -5.08 -15.34 -7.00
CA THR A 90 -5.42 -15.58 -8.42
C THR A 90 -4.96 -16.95 -8.89
N ASP A 91 -3.71 -17.33 -8.59
CA ASP A 91 -3.13 -18.62 -8.96
C ASP A 91 -3.86 -19.80 -8.32
N ARG A 92 -4.29 -19.65 -7.05
CA ARG A 92 -5.01 -20.69 -6.31
C ARG A 92 -6.35 -21.06 -6.96
N TRP A 93 -7.05 -20.07 -7.50
CA TRP A 93 -8.39 -20.25 -8.08
C TRP A 93 -8.41 -20.14 -9.62
N ARG A 94 -7.24 -19.96 -10.25
CA ARG A 94 -7.06 -19.74 -11.70
C ARG A 94 -8.03 -18.70 -12.27
N LEU A 95 -8.08 -17.53 -11.63
CA LEU A 95 -8.78 -16.36 -12.17
C LEU A 95 -7.97 -15.68 -13.29
#